data_AF-A0A9D9D6F8-F1
#
_entry.id   AF-A0A9D9D6F8-F1
#
_cell.length_a   1.000
_cell.length_b   1.000
_cell.length_c   1.000
_cell.angle_alpha   90.00
_cell.angle_beta   90.00
_cell.angle_gamma   90.00
#
_symmetry.space_group_name_H-M   'P 1'
#
loop_
_entity.id
_entity.type
_entity.pdbx_description
1 polymer ?
#
loop_
_entity_poly.entity_id
_entity_poly.type
_entity_poly.pdbx_seq_one_letter_code
_entity_poly.pdbx_strand_id
1 'polypeptide(L)'
;MKKCLLQDVVICFFIIITCSKSYPSIIDPSIAPEITPAQEAWLINNLALAESLFVAQLDTATSNIYILYYNLAFLNFLEKEYSISYNYIKKALNKNRRYGPALYLVGMILYNSGDTADAIIFFKSSADYYKFSELPLYELGKIYFQKGNIKKATYYFEKAKRKNKKYTKIYPPLSKCYLISKDTLKAIKILKEGMSHSYDAEIILQLADIYNDIGDIKKAIKYYGLFAYLYPHHPDANRVIEWLESKNIHNPYTDIFTPPPIRTKKDRFFPIGEEKLYSVYYGPIRSGELYTKIADTLNFNGTDVYKVYFSIDSNPMLEFIATVHSDYITYLDRDTKFAVRHYLHTRENKIINNKIYDFDRKNGKFICRIVQEDGHIQYLEKYLPKYTTDGTSILFYARQVVKERRSERVMTIIDENFVISDINYTNKLEPVELNGKVEMGLLITGKNHYKGILGFTGNFRGWFKNDITYLPLQADFEIWVGRILIKLASIEDLRLRRYAR
;
A
#
# COMPACT_ATOMS: atom_id res chain seq x y z
N MET A 1 24.49 6.34 -80.50
CA MET A 1 24.22 4.89 -80.31
C MET A 1 24.13 4.60 -78.81
N LYS A 2 22.99 4.02 -78.38
CA LYS A 2 22.66 3.44 -77.04
C LYS A 2 22.61 4.45 -75.86
N LYS A 3 21.43 4.95 -75.42
CA LYS A 3 20.31 4.34 -74.63
C LYS A 3 20.69 3.83 -73.23
N CYS A 4 20.25 4.54 -72.19
CA CYS A 4 19.33 4.08 -71.11
C CYS A 4 19.13 5.25 -70.11
N LEU A 5 18.00 5.94 -70.16
CA LEU A 5 16.80 5.75 -69.31
C LEU A 5 16.97 6.30 -67.89
N LEU A 6 16.66 7.60 -67.75
CA LEU A 6 16.13 8.21 -66.53
C LEU A 6 14.71 7.63 -66.30
N GLN A 7 14.47 7.03 -65.14
CA GLN A 7 13.12 6.78 -64.64
C GLN A 7 13.10 6.88 -63.10
N ASP A 8 12.33 7.86 -62.63
CA ASP A 8 11.53 7.91 -61.42
C ASP A 8 12.21 7.67 -60.06
N VAL A 9 12.60 8.77 -59.44
CA VAL A 9 12.83 8.89 -58.00
C VAL A 9 11.47 8.87 -57.29
N VAL A 10 11.05 7.69 -56.82
CA VAL A 10 9.97 7.56 -55.82
C VAL A 10 10.60 7.72 -54.44
N ILE A 11 10.50 8.93 -53.87
CA ILE A 11 10.75 9.15 -52.45
C ILE A 11 9.55 8.60 -51.70
N CYS A 12 9.66 7.34 -51.26
CA CYS A 12 8.75 6.78 -50.26
C CYS A 12 9.00 7.49 -48.93
N PHE A 13 8.24 8.56 -48.66
CA PHE A 13 7.99 9.03 -47.30
C PHE A 13 7.24 7.91 -46.58
N PHE A 14 7.96 7.03 -45.89
CA PHE A 14 7.38 6.27 -44.78
C PHE A 14 7.12 7.27 -43.65
N ILE A 15 5.95 7.90 -43.71
CA ILE A 15 5.33 8.45 -42.50
C ILE A 15 5.00 7.23 -41.66
N ILE A 16 5.92 6.86 -40.76
CA ILE A 16 5.56 6.03 -39.62
C ILE A 16 4.66 6.94 -38.77
N ILE A 17 3.36 6.91 -39.08
CA ILE A 17 2.33 7.27 -38.12
C ILE A 17 2.42 6.17 -37.07
N THR A 18 3.33 6.30 -36.12
CA THR A 18 3.12 5.69 -34.82
C THR A 18 1.87 6.38 -34.31
N CYS A 19 0.74 5.72 -34.50
CA CYS A 19 -0.43 5.91 -33.66
C CYS A 19 0.02 5.44 -32.27
N SER A 20 0.85 6.25 -31.61
CA SER A 20 0.98 6.20 -30.18
C SER A 20 -0.43 6.52 -29.72
N LYS A 21 -1.16 5.49 -29.32
CA LYS A 21 -2.20 5.68 -28.32
C LYS A 21 -1.45 6.33 -27.16
N SER A 22 -1.49 7.66 -27.11
CA SER A 22 -1.13 8.41 -25.93
C SER A 22 -2.09 7.90 -24.87
N TYR A 23 -1.63 6.95 -24.07
CA TYR A 23 -2.32 6.62 -22.85
C TYR A 23 -2.38 7.95 -22.09
N PRO A 24 -3.58 8.45 -21.74
CA PRO A 24 -3.66 9.66 -20.95
C PRO A 24 -2.81 9.42 -19.71
N SER A 25 -1.82 10.29 -19.48
CA SER A 25 -0.97 10.26 -18.28
C SER A 25 -1.89 10.03 -17.10
N ILE A 26 -1.62 8.97 -16.35
CA ILE A 26 -2.53 8.58 -15.26
C ILE A 26 -2.53 9.64 -14.16
N ILE A 27 -1.42 10.37 -14.09
CA ILE A 27 -1.15 11.48 -13.21
C ILE A 27 -1.46 12.77 -13.97
N ASP A 28 -2.24 13.65 -13.36
CA ASP A 28 -2.42 15.01 -13.88
C ASP A 28 -1.02 15.65 -14.03
N PRO A 29 -0.62 16.16 -15.22
CA PRO A 29 0.70 16.76 -15.42
C PRO A 29 1.03 17.89 -14.44
N SER A 30 0.02 18.55 -13.88
CA SER A 30 0.18 19.58 -12.85
C SER A 30 0.63 19.04 -11.49
N ILE A 31 0.52 17.72 -11.27
CA ILE A 31 0.86 16.97 -10.04
C ILE A 31 2.01 15.97 -10.32
N ALA A 32 2.50 15.90 -11.56
CA ALA A 32 3.37 14.81 -12.02
C ALA A 32 4.70 14.73 -11.22
N PRO A 33 5.02 13.57 -10.64
CA PRO A 33 6.33 13.30 -10.06
C PRO A 33 7.41 13.45 -11.13
N GLU A 34 8.65 13.69 -10.71
CA GLU A 34 9.84 13.39 -11.50
C GLU A 34 10.02 11.86 -11.68
N ILE A 35 9.02 11.16 -12.25
CA ILE A 35 9.16 9.78 -12.71
C ILE A 35 9.34 9.75 -14.22
N THR A 36 10.20 8.85 -14.68
CA THR A 36 10.41 8.65 -16.11
C THR A 36 9.28 7.81 -16.73
N PRO A 37 9.05 7.88 -18.05
CA PRO A 37 8.08 7.01 -18.73
C PRO A 37 8.31 5.51 -18.45
N ALA A 38 9.56 5.08 -18.26
CA ALA A 38 9.89 3.70 -17.90
C ALA A 38 9.39 3.33 -16.49
N GLN A 39 9.54 4.24 -15.54
CA GLN A 39 9.04 4.07 -14.17
C GLN A 39 7.51 4.11 -14.12
N GLU A 40 6.86 4.97 -14.91
CA GLU A 40 5.39 4.95 -15.05
C GLU A 40 4.92 3.60 -15.63
N ALA A 41 5.54 3.12 -16.71
CA ALA A 41 5.25 1.82 -17.29
C ALA A 41 5.41 0.67 -16.26
N TRP A 42 6.45 0.73 -15.43
CA TRP A 42 6.64 -0.19 -14.30
C TRP A 42 5.48 -0.11 -13.30
N LEU A 43 5.14 1.09 -12.83
CA LEU A 43 4.09 1.30 -11.84
C LEU A 43 2.75 0.75 -12.32
N ILE A 44 2.43 0.87 -13.61
CA ILE A 44 1.15 0.40 -14.17
C ILE A 44 1.15 -1.09 -14.54
N ASN A 45 2.23 -1.81 -14.23
CA ASN A 45 2.44 -3.23 -14.53
C ASN A 45 2.60 -3.55 -16.02
N ASN A 46 3.16 -2.64 -16.82
CA ASN A 46 3.53 -2.90 -18.21
C ASN A 46 5.03 -3.18 -18.30
N LEU A 47 5.43 -4.40 -17.94
CA LEU A 47 6.84 -4.80 -17.78
C LEU A 47 7.64 -4.68 -19.08
N ALA A 48 7.08 -5.13 -20.20
CA ALA A 48 7.75 -5.07 -21.51
C ALA A 48 8.00 -3.62 -21.95
N LEU A 49 7.02 -2.73 -21.77
CA LEU A 49 7.20 -1.31 -22.08
C LEU A 49 8.23 -0.68 -21.13
N ALA A 50 8.16 -0.99 -19.83
CA ALA A 50 9.11 -0.50 -18.84
C ALA A 50 10.55 -0.89 -19.21
N GLU A 51 10.77 -2.16 -19.58
CA GLU A 51 12.07 -2.64 -20.02
C GLU A 51 12.56 -1.89 -21.26
N SER A 52 11.75 -1.79 -22.32
CA SER A 52 12.14 -1.10 -23.55
C SER A 52 12.53 0.37 -23.30
N LEU A 53 11.82 1.04 -22.39
CA LEU A 53 12.06 2.44 -22.06
C LEU A 53 13.28 2.60 -21.16
N PHE A 54 13.53 1.67 -20.22
CA PHE A 54 14.78 1.66 -19.44
C PHE A 54 16.00 1.39 -20.31
N VAL A 55 15.90 0.52 -21.32
CA VAL A 55 16.98 0.29 -22.29
C VAL A 55 17.27 1.58 -23.06
N ALA A 56 16.24 2.25 -23.59
CA ALA A 56 16.40 3.52 -24.31
C ALA A 56 17.02 4.64 -23.45
N GLN A 57 16.77 4.63 -22.13
CA GLN A 57 17.38 5.58 -21.19
C GLN A 57 18.88 5.36 -20.98
N LEU A 58 19.41 4.14 -21.23
CA LEU A 58 20.84 3.87 -21.05
C LEU A 58 21.71 4.73 -21.98
N ASP A 59 21.23 5.02 -23.18
CA ASP A 59 21.98 5.74 -24.20
C ASP A 59 22.13 7.25 -23.88
N THR A 60 21.22 7.79 -23.08
CA THR A 60 21.17 9.23 -22.75
C THR A 60 21.55 9.52 -21.30
N ALA A 61 21.71 8.48 -20.45
CA ALA A 61 22.00 8.64 -19.04
C ALA A 61 23.43 9.13 -18.77
N THR A 62 23.55 10.38 -18.28
CA THR A 62 24.83 11.00 -17.91
C THR A 62 25.23 10.75 -16.44
N SER A 63 24.28 10.40 -15.57
CA SER A 63 24.49 10.10 -14.15
C SER A 63 23.55 8.98 -13.70
N ASN A 64 23.84 8.37 -12.53
CA ASN A 64 22.99 7.34 -11.91
C ASN A 64 22.66 6.11 -12.79
N ILE A 65 23.45 5.84 -13.83
CA ILE A 65 23.25 4.71 -14.76
C ILE A 65 23.22 3.33 -14.06
N TYR A 66 23.85 3.20 -12.88
CA TYR A 66 23.81 1.98 -12.08
C TYR A 66 22.39 1.63 -11.60
N ILE A 67 21.51 2.63 -11.45
CA ILE A 67 20.10 2.47 -11.07
C ILE A 67 19.31 1.90 -12.24
N LEU A 68 19.56 2.39 -13.47
CA LEU A 68 18.96 1.84 -14.69
C LEU A 68 19.38 0.37 -14.90
N TYR A 69 20.67 0.07 -14.74
CA TYR A 69 21.15 -1.31 -14.79
C TYR A 69 20.49 -2.18 -13.72
N TYR A 70 20.31 -1.68 -12.50
CA TYR A 70 19.57 -2.41 -11.48
C TYR A 70 18.09 -2.61 -11.85
N ASN A 71 17.41 -1.59 -12.38
CA ASN A 71 16.00 -1.70 -12.77
C ASN A 71 15.80 -2.75 -13.88
N LEU A 72 16.65 -2.75 -14.90
CA LEU A 72 16.66 -3.79 -15.95
C LEU A 72 16.95 -5.17 -15.39
N ALA A 73 17.92 -5.27 -14.48
CA ALA A 73 18.20 -6.52 -13.79
C ALA A 73 17.00 -7.02 -12.97
N PHE A 74 16.30 -6.11 -12.28
CA PHE A 74 15.14 -6.46 -11.47
C PHE A 74 13.98 -6.95 -12.33
N LEU A 75 13.71 -6.32 -13.48
CA LEU A 75 12.70 -6.80 -14.43
C LEU A 75 13.02 -8.22 -14.92
N ASN A 76 14.25 -8.45 -15.36
CA ASN A 76 14.72 -9.78 -15.80
C ASN A 76 14.70 -10.81 -14.66
N PHE A 77 14.93 -10.40 -13.41
CA PHE A 77 14.79 -11.28 -12.24
C PHE A 77 13.34 -11.72 -12.03
N LEU A 78 12.36 -10.82 -12.22
CA LEU A 78 10.93 -11.15 -12.11
C LEU A 78 10.51 -12.14 -13.21
N GLU A 79 11.09 -12.03 -14.41
CA GLU A 79 10.89 -12.97 -15.52
C GLU A 79 11.69 -14.28 -15.36
N LYS A 80 12.48 -14.40 -14.29
CA LYS A 80 13.36 -15.54 -13.97
C LYS A 80 14.54 -15.72 -14.94
N GLU A 81 14.85 -14.69 -15.72
CA GLU A 81 16.03 -14.62 -16.60
C GLU A 81 17.28 -14.25 -15.81
N TYR A 82 17.69 -15.14 -14.90
CA TYR A 82 18.75 -14.87 -13.92
C TYR A 82 20.12 -14.56 -14.56
N SER A 83 20.43 -15.16 -15.70
CA SER A 83 21.67 -14.89 -16.44
C SER A 83 21.74 -13.45 -16.95
N ILE A 84 20.65 -12.96 -17.55
CA ILE A 84 20.55 -11.58 -18.05
C ILE A 84 20.56 -10.60 -16.87
N SER A 85 19.76 -10.91 -15.85
CA SER A 85 19.70 -10.13 -14.61
C SER A 85 21.09 -9.96 -13.98
N TYR A 86 21.85 -11.05 -13.85
CA TYR A 86 23.19 -11.03 -13.27
C TYR A 86 24.19 -10.19 -14.09
N ASN A 87 24.11 -10.24 -15.42
CA ASN A 87 24.94 -9.40 -16.30
C ASN A 87 24.67 -7.90 -16.09
N TYR A 88 23.41 -7.51 -15.96
CA TYR A 88 23.06 -6.13 -15.63
C TYR A 88 23.52 -5.72 -14.23
N ILE A 89 23.42 -6.62 -13.23
CA ILE A 89 23.94 -6.28 -11.90
C ILE A 89 25.46 -6.12 -11.90
N LYS A 90 26.21 -6.95 -12.64
CA LYS A 90 27.66 -6.73 -12.82
C LYS A 90 27.95 -5.33 -13.33
N LYS A 91 27.17 -4.83 -14.31
CA LYS A 91 27.29 -3.45 -14.80
C LYS A 91 26.95 -2.42 -13.72
N ALA A 92 25.87 -2.63 -12.97
CA ALA A 92 25.47 -1.76 -11.85
C ALA A 92 26.57 -1.67 -10.78
N LEU A 93 27.10 -2.80 -10.31
CA LEU A 93 28.11 -2.87 -9.27
C LEU A 93 29.50 -2.43 -9.74
N ASN A 94 29.81 -2.52 -11.03
CA ASN A 94 31.02 -1.92 -11.60
C ASN A 94 30.97 -0.39 -11.49
N LYS A 95 29.80 0.21 -11.74
CA LYS A 95 29.59 1.66 -11.62
C LYS A 95 29.46 2.13 -10.16
N ASN A 96 28.82 1.33 -9.30
CA ASN A 96 28.73 1.59 -7.87
C ASN A 96 28.79 0.28 -7.06
N ARG A 97 29.98 -0.03 -6.54
CA ARG A 97 30.25 -1.26 -5.77
C ARG A 97 29.46 -1.39 -4.47
N ARG A 98 28.93 -0.27 -3.95
CA ARG A 98 28.20 -0.20 -2.68
C ARG A 98 26.70 0.01 -2.89
N TYR A 99 26.20 -0.22 -4.11
CA TYR A 99 24.78 -0.04 -4.38
C TYR A 99 23.94 -1.15 -3.70
N GLY A 100 23.38 -0.84 -2.54
CA GLY A 100 22.64 -1.76 -1.67
C GLY A 100 21.56 -2.60 -2.36
N PRO A 101 20.68 -2.02 -3.21
CA PRO A 101 19.69 -2.77 -3.98
C PRO A 101 20.30 -3.83 -4.90
N ALA A 102 21.38 -3.48 -5.61
CA ALA A 102 22.05 -4.41 -6.51
C ALA A 102 22.77 -5.54 -5.76
N LEU A 103 23.42 -5.23 -4.63
CA LEU A 103 24.00 -6.25 -3.74
C LEU A 103 22.93 -7.20 -3.21
N TYR A 104 21.74 -6.68 -2.85
CA TYR A 104 20.61 -7.51 -2.44
C TYR A 104 20.15 -8.44 -3.57
N LEU A 105 19.96 -7.89 -4.78
CA LEU A 105 19.47 -8.65 -5.91
C LEU A 105 20.44 -9.75 -6.37
N VAL A 106 21.76 -9.51 -6.34
CA VAL A 106 22.74 -10.59 -6.58
C VAL A 106 22.65 -11.68 -5.52
N GLY A 107 22.49 -11.31 -4.24
CA GLY A 107 22.25 -12.28 -3.18
C GLY A 107 21.02 -13.16 -3.46
N MET A 108 19.93 -12.54 -3.94
CA MET A 108 18.71 -13.26 -4.33
C MET A 108 18.94 -14.21 -5.51
N ILE A 109 19.64 -13.76 -6.55
CA ILE A 109 19.97 -14.57 -7.72
C ILE A 109 20.81 -15.79 -7.31
N LEU A 110 21.91 -15.57 -6.58
CA LEU A 110 22.79 -16.65 -6.13
C LEU A 110 22.07 -17.65 -5.24
N TYR A 111 21.23 -17.17 -4.33
CA TYR A 111 20.43 -18.04 -3.47
C TYR A 111 19.44 -18.90 -4.28
N ASN A 112 18.76 -18.33 -5.28
CA ASN A 112 17.87 -19.07 -6.17
C ASN A 112 18.62 -20.07 -7.08
N SER A 113 19.88 -19.79 -7.42
CA SER A 113 20.75 -20.70 -8.17
C SER A 113 21.39 -21.80 -7.29
N GLY A 114 21.20 -21.77 -5.98
CA GLY A 114 21.75 -22.74 -5.02
C GLY A 114 23.09 -22.34 -4.39
N ASP A 115 23.73 -21.27 -4.86
CA ASP A 115 25.02 -20.73 -4.38
C ASP A 115 24.87 -19.98 -3.04
N THR A 116 24.40 -20.70 -2.03
CA THR A 116 24.01 -20.14 -0.74
C THR A 116 25.19 -19.50 0.02
N ALA A 117 26.42 -19.98 -0.20
CA ALA A 117 27.60 -19.44 0.46
C ALA A 117 27.88 -18.00 0.01
N ASP A 118 27.88 -17.76 -1.30
CA ASP A 118 28.12 -16.44 -1.87
C ASP A 118 26.92 -15.51 -1.64
N ALA A 119 25.70 -16.03 -1.71
CA ALA A 119 24.50 -15.26 -1.37
C ALA A 119 24.60 -14.62 0.03
N ILE A 120 25.11 -15.35 1.03
CA ILE A 120 25.32 -14.81 2.39
C ILE A 120 26.30 -13.62 2.39
N ILE A 121 27.35 -13.66 1.57
CA ILE A 121 28.34 -12.57 1.47
C ILE A 121 27.66 -11.31 0.93
N PHE A 122 26.92 -11.44 -0.17
CA PHE A 122 26.20 -10.32 -0.79
C PHE A 122 25.08 -9.77 0.08
N PHE A 123 24.31 -10.62 0.77
CA PHE A 123 23.30 -10.16 1.72
C PHE A 123 23.90 -9.41 2.90
N LYS A 124 25.04 -9.88 3.46
CA LYS A 124 25.73 -9.13 4.52
C LYS A 124 26.17 -7.76 4.02
N SER A 125 26.80 -7.70 2.84
CA SER A 125 27.23 -6.42 2.26
C SER A 125 26.05 -5.50 1.97
N SER A 126 24.94 -6.03 1.44
CA SER A 126 23.71 -5.25 1.22
C SER A 126 23.15 -4.70 2.53
N ALA A 127 23.16 -5.49 3.62
CA ALA A 127 22.67 -5.03 4.92
C ALA A 127 23.46 -3.84 5.50
N ASP A 128 24.70 -3.61 5.05
CA ASP A 128 25.53 -2.48 5.46
C ASP A 128 25.25 -1.21 4.64
N TYR A 129 24.89 -1.35 3.36
CA TYR A 129 24.72 -0.22 2.43
C TYR A 129 23.28 0.10 2.05
N TYR A 130 22.34 -0.81 2.27
CA TYR A 130 20.96 -0.63 1.85
C TYR A 130 20.11 0.04 2.93
N LYS A 131 19.40 1.11 2.56
CA LYS A 131 18.42 1.80 3.42
C LYS A 131 17.38 0.82 4.00
N PHE A 132 16.94 -0.16 3.20
CA PHE A 132 16.00 -1.22 3.60
C PHE A 132 16.74 -2.49 4.07
N SER A 133 17.70 -2.32 4.99
CA SER A 133 18.56 -3.40 5.49
C SER A 133 17.80 -4.57 6.14
N GLU A 134 16.54 -4.39 6.55
CA GLU A 134 15.68 -5.47 7.02
C GLU A 134 15.46 -6.57 5.98
N LEU A 135 15.51 -6.25 4.68
CA LEU A 135 15.29 -7.19 3.59
C LEU A 135 16.44 -8.23 3.50
N PRO A 136 17.72 -7.84 3.31
CA PRO A 136 18.82 -8.80 3.32
C PRO A 136 18.98 -9.51 4.67
N LEU A 137 18.69 -8.84 5.80
CA LEU A 137 18.75 -9.47 7.12
C LEU A 137 17.69 -10.57 7.30
N TYR A 138 16.49 -10.36 6.76
CA TYR A 138 15.44 -11.37 6.72
C TYR A 138 15.86 -12.58 5.90
N GLU A 139 16.46 -12.37 4.72
CA GLU A 139 16.96 -13.48 3.88
C GLU A 139 18.10 -14.25 4.55
N LEU A 140 19.03 -13.57 5.23
CA LEU A 140 20.05 -14.24 6.06
C LEU A 140 19.40 -15.10 7.16
N GLY A 141 18.37 -14.59 7.84
CA GLY A 141 17.62 -15.35 8.84
C GLY A 141 17.00 -16.63 8.27
N LYS A 142 16.36 -16.54 7.10
CA LYS A 142 15.79 -17.69 6.37
C LYS A 142 16.83 -18.74 6.03
N ILE A 143 17.98 -18.31 5.49
CA ILE A 143 19.07 -19.21 5.13
C ILE A 143 19.58 -19.98 6.36
N TYR A 144 19.82 -19.30 7.48
CA TYR A 144 20.28 -19.99 8.69
C TYR A 144 19.20 -20.87 9.32
N PHE A 145 17.94 -20.50 9.18
CA PHE A 145 16.82 -21.33 9.63
C PHE A 145 16.78 -22.65 8.87
N GLN A 146 16.88 -22.61 7.54
CA GLN A 146 16.91 -23.81 6.68
C GLN A 146 18.13 -24.70 6.95
N LYS A 147 19.28 -24.10 7.29
CA LYS A 147 20.49 -24.82 7.72
C LYS A 147 20.36 -25.45 9.12
N GLY A 148 19.21 -25.32 9.78
CA GLY A 148 19.00 -25.78 11.16
C GLY A 148 19.75 -24.95 12.22
N ASN A 149 20.44 -23.87 11.84
CA ASN A 149 21.15 -23.00 12.77
C ASN A 149 20.18 -21.97 13.38
N ILE A 150 19.30 -22.46 14.26
CA ILE A 150 18.24 -21.66 14.88
C ILE A 150 18.79 -20.44 15.62
N LYS A 151 19.93 -20.57 16.30
CA LYS A 151 20.58 -19.44 17.00
C LYS A 151 20.92 -18.29 16.05
N LYS A 152 21.55 -18.57 14.91
CA LYS A 152 21.86 -17.54 13.91
C LYS A 152 20.59 -17.02 13.23
N ALA A 153 19.63 -17.89 12.94
CA ALA A 153 18.35 -17.48 12.37
C ALA A 153 17.64 -16.44 13.25
N THR A 154 17.48 -16.74 14.54
CA THR A 154 16.91 -15.82 15.54
C THR A 154 17.71 -14.52 15.61
N TYR A 155 19.04 -14.57 15.62
CA TYR A 155 19.88 -13.38 15.63
C TYR A 155 19.60 -12.45 14.43
N TYR A 156 19.53 -12.98 13.21
CA TYR A 156 19.29 -12.18 12.01
C TYR A 156 17.85 -11.67 11.93
N PHE A 157 16.86 -12.48 12.30
CA PHE A 157 15.46 -12.04 12.37
C PHE A 157 15.26 -10.93 13.41
N GLU A 158 15.82 -11.05 14.61
CA GLU A 158 15.77 -9.98 15.62
C GLU A 158 16.52 -8.72 15.14
N LYS A 159 17.66 -8.88 14.44
CA LYS A 159 18.37 -7.74 13.83
C LYS A 159 17.51 -7.05 12.77
N ALA A 160 16.81 -7.80 11.91
CA ALA A 160 15.87 -7.27 10.91
C ALA A 160 14.70 -6.55 11.58
N LYS A 161 14.10 -7.13 12.63
CA LYS A 161 12.99 -6.53 13.38
C LYS A 161 13.38 -5.20 14.01
N ARG A 162 14.60 -5.08 14.55
CA ARG A 162 15.12 -3.81 15.09
C ARG A 162 15.30 -2.74 14.02
N LYS A 163 15.61 -3.12 12.78
CA LYS A 163 15.73 -2.18 11.65
C LYS A 163 14.36 -1.66 11.23
N ASN A 164 13.38 -2.54 11.11
CA ASN A 164 12.01 -2.15 10.77
C ASN A 164 10.98 -3.06 11.46
N LYS A 165 10.35 -2.56 12.53
CA LYS A 165 9.32 -3.30 13.27
C LYS A 165 8.03 -3.50 12.47
N LYS A 166 7.78 -2.64 11.47
CA LYS A 166 6.63 -2.72 10.57
C LYS A 166 6.87 -3.69 9.40
N TYR A 167 8.06 -4.28 9.24
CA TYR A 167 8.29 -5.33 8.25
C TYR A 167 7.79 -6.69 8.78
N THR A 168 6.49 -6.91 8.68
CA THR A 168 5.78 -7.98 9.38
C THR A 168 6.08 -9.40 8.89
N LYS A 169 6.72 -9.54 7.72
CA LYS A 169 7.21 -10.84 7.21
C LYS A 169 8.20 -11.54 8.14
N ILE A 170 8.85 -10.82 9.07
CA ILE A 170 9.81 -11.38 10.02
C ILE A 170 9.15 -12.20 11.15
N TYR A 171 7.98 -11.80 11.63
CA TYR A 171 7.40 -12.37 12.85
C TYR A 171 7.07 -13.86 12.73
N PRO A 172 6.46 -14.34 11.63
CA PRO A 172 6.17 -15.76 11.47
C PRO A 172 7.43 -16.67 11.57
N PRO A 173 8.50 -16.50 10.77
CA PRO A 173 9.69 -17.35 10.88
C PRO A 173 10.46 -17.15 12.21
N LEU A 174 10.44 -15.95 12.80
CA LEU A 174 11.01 -15.75 14.13
C LEU A 174 10.24 -16.55 15.20
N SER A 175 8.91 -16.62 15.11
CA SER A 175 8.10 -17.44 16.01
C SER A 175 8.42 -18.93 15.88
N LYS A 176 8.63 -19.43 14.64
CA LYS A 176 9.06 -20.81 14.38
C LYS A 176 10.42 -21.12 15.02
N CYS A 177 11.36 -20.18 15.02
CA CYS A 177 12.63 -20.35 15.75
C CYS A 177 12.41 -20.58 17.25
N TYR A 178 11.49 -19.83 17.86
CA TYR A 178 11.15 -19.98 19.27
C TYR A 178 10.42 -21.29 19.56
N LEU A 179 9.52 -21.75 18.68
CA LEU A 179 8.88 -23.06 18.80
C LEU A 179 9.89 -24.22 18.75
N ILE A 180 10.85 -24.19 17.82
CA ILE A 180 11.92 -25.20 17.75
C ILE A 180 12.79 -25.17 19.01
N SER A 181 12.97 -23.99 19.60
CA SER A 181 13.67 -23.81 20.87
C SER A 181 12.80 -24.16 22.09
N LYS A 182 11.59 -24.70 21.89
CA LYS A 182 10.59 -25.06 22.90
C LYS A 182 10.09 -23.89 23.75
N ASP A 183 10.21 -22.66 23.26
CA ASP A 183 9.71 -21.44 23.90
C ASP A 183 8.40 -20.97 23.24
N THR A 184 7.33 -21.72 23.48
CA THR A 184 6.00 -21.48 22.89
C THR A 184 5.40 -20.14 23.34
N LEU A 185 5.63 -19.74 24.59
CA LEU A 185 5.14 -18.47 25.12
C LEU A 185 5.76 -17.28 24.36
N LYS A 186 7.06 -17.34 24.07
CA LYS A 186 7.74 -16.31 23.30
C LYS A 186 7.31 -16.32 21.83
N ALA A 187 7.08 -17.49 21.24
CA ALA A 187 6.52 -17.59 19.88
C ALA A 187 5.17 -16.85 19.76
N ILE A 188 4.25 -17.11 20.69
CA ILE A 188 2.94 -16.42 20.75
C ILE A 188 3.12 -14.92 20.96
N LYS A 189 4.02 -14.51 21.87
CA LYS A 189 4.29 -13.09 22.14
C LYS A 189 4.76 -12.35 20.88
N ILE A 190 5.67 -12.95 20.12
CA ILE A 190 6.24 -12.38 18.91
C ILE A 190 5.18 -12.27 17.81
N LEU A 191 4.33 -13.28 17.63
CA LEU A 191 3.24 -13.18 16.65
C LEU A 191 2.20 -12.12 17.05
N LYS A 192 1.88 -11.99 18.33
CA LYS A 192 1.01 -10.89 18.82
C LYS A 192 1.63 -9.51 18.60
N GLU A 193 2.95 -9.38 18.77
CA GLU A 193 3.69 -8.16 18.41
C GLU A 193 3.53 -7.87 16.92
N GLY A 194 3.75 -8.86 16.04
CA GLY A 194 3.55 -8.71 14.60
C GLY A 194 2.12 -8.33 14.22
N MET A 195 1.12 -8.98 14.84
CA MET A 195 -0.30 -8.70 14.62
C MET A 195 -0.71 -7.29 15.07
N SER A 196 0.02 -6.71 16.04
CA SER A 196 -0.18 -5.31 16.44
C SER A 196 0.26 -4.30 15.37
N HIS A 197 1.01 -4.76 14.36
CA HIS A 197 1.45 -3.95 13.22
C HIS A 197 0.65 -4.25 11.95
N SER A 198 0.36 -5.53 11.66
CA SER A 198 -0.43 -5.92 10.48
C SER A 198 -1.20 -7.22 10.71
N TYR A 199 -2.43 -7.27 10.22
CA TYR A 199 -3.30 -8.45 10.24
C TYR A 199 -2.95 -9.45 9.13
N ASP A 200 -1.67 -9.75 8.92
CA ASP A 200 -1.23 -10.62 7.82
C ASP A 200 -1.66 -12.08 8.01
N ALA A 201 -2.04 -12.72 6.90
CA ALA A 201 -2.49 -14.12 6.83
C ALA A 201 -1.58 -15.07 7.62
N GLU A 202 -0.28 -15.03 7.36
CA GLU A 202 0.73 -15.89 7.99
C GLU A 202 0.84 -15.72 9.50
N ILE A 203 0.62 -14.50 10.01
CA ILE A 203 0.66 -14.22 11.45
C ILE A 203 -0.57 -14.82 12.12
N ILE A 204 -1.75 -14.61 11.54
CA ILE A 204 -3.02 -15.09 12.08
C ILE A 204 -3.08 -16.62 12.03
N LEU A 205 -2.67 -17.23 10.91
CA LEU A 205 -2.65 -18.68 10.73
C LEU A 205 -1.70 -19.34 11.74
N GLN A 206 -0.47 -18.83 11.88
CA GLN A 206 0.49 -19.41 12.82
C GLN A 206 0.09 -19.22 14.29
N LEU A 207 -0.61 -18.11 14.63
CA LEU A 207 -1.22 -18.00 15.96
C LEU A 207 -2.26 -19.09 16.18
N ALA A 208 -3.12 -19.34 15.19
CA ALA A 208 -4.17 -20.34 15.27
C ALA A 208 -3.60 -21.76 15.42
N ASP A 209 -2.61 -22.11 14.59
CA ASP A 209 -1.91 -23.40 14.65
C ASP A 209 -1.27 -23.62 16.03
N ILE A 210 -0.54 -22.63 16.56
CA ILE A 210 0.08 -22.76 17.89
C ILE A 210 -0.97 -22.94 19.00
N TYR A 211 -2.09 -22.20 18.95
CA TYR A 211 -3.13 -22.35 19.97
C TYR A 211 -3.83 -23.72 19.89
N ASN A 212 -4.00 -24.25 18.68
CA ASN A 212 -4.49 -25.61 18.47
C ASN A 212 -3.53 -26.63 19.07
N ASP A 213 -2.23 -26.50 18.79
CA ASP A 213 -1.20 -27.44 19.24
C ASP A 213 -1.06 -27.50 20.77
N ILE A 214 -1.24 -26.37 21.47
CA ILE A 214 -1.22 -26.33 22.94
C ILE A 214 -2.58 -26.66 23.59
N GLY A 215 -3.61 -26.96 22.80
CA GLY A 215 -4.94 -27.31 23.29
C GLY A 215 -5.81 -26.12 23.75
N ASP A 216 -5.41 -24.87 23.49
CA ASP A 216 -6.26 -23.69 23.72
C ASP A 216 -7.26 -23.54 22.55
N ILE A 217 -8.20 -24.47 22.48
CA ILE A 217 -9.17 -24.58 21.39
C ILE A 217 -10.00 -23.31 21.22
N LYS A 218 -10.30 -22.59 22.31
CA LYS A 218 -11.05 -21.33 22.24
C LYS A 218 -10.29 -20.27 21.44
N LYS A 219 -8.99 -20.11 21.68
CA LYS A 219 -8.17 -19.18 20.90
C LYS A 219 -7.89 -19.70 19.49
N ALA A 220 -7.73 -21.02 19.31
CA ALA A 220 -7.61 -21.61 17.98
C ALA A 220 -8.81 -21.28 17.11
N ILE A 221 -10.05 -21.54 17.59
CA ILE A 221 -11.30 -21.17 16.90
C ILE A 221 -11.32 -19.67 16.57
N LYS A 222 -10.94 -18.80 17.51
CA LYS A 222 -10.90 -17.36 17.28
C LYS A 222 -10.00 -16.97 16.10
N TYR A 223 -8.77 -17.48 16.05
CA TYR A 223 -7.80 -17.08 15.03
C TYR A 223 -8.00 -17.80 13.70
N TYR A 224 -8.35 -19.09 13.71
CA TYR A 224 -8.77 -19.80 12.50
C TYR A 224 -10.00 -19.14 11.89
N GLY A 225 -10.95 -18.73 12.72
CA GLY A 225 -12.14 -18.07 12.22
C GLY A 225 -11.86 -16.71 11.59
N LEU A 226 -11.03 -15.90 12.25
CA LEU A 226 -10.54 -14.64 11.67
C LEU A 226 -9.80 -14.86 10.35
N PHE A 227 -8.96 -15.89 10.26
CA PHE A 227 -8.24 -16.24 9.05
C PHE A 227 -9.18 -16.63 7.90
N ALA A 228 -10.10 -17.56 8.14
CA ALA A 228 -11.07 -18.02 7.14
C ALA A 228 -11.94 -16.86 6.62
N TYR A 229 -12.34 -15.94 7.51
CA TYR A 229 -13.12 -14.76 7.14
C TYR A 229 -12.33 -13.79 6.25
N LEU A 230 -11.09 -13.48 6.62
CA LEU A 230 -10.28 -12.49 5.91
C LEU A 230 -9.68 -13.03 4.62
N TYR A 231 -9.29 -14.30 4.59
CA TYR A 231 -8.42 -14.86 3.56
C TYR A 231 -9.00 -16.10 2.85
N PRO A 232 -10.19 -15.99 2.23
CA PRO A 232 -10.82 -17.13 1.56
C PRO A 232 -10.05 -17.66 0.33
N HIS A 233 -9.12 -16.86 -0.23
CA HIS A 233 -8.29 -17.23 -1.37
C HIS A 233 -6.89 -17.75 -0.97
N HIS A 234 -6.59 -17.83 0.33
CA HIS A 234 -5.32 -18.38 0.78
C HIS A 234 -5.26 -19.89 0.57
N PRO A 235 -4.10 -20.49 0.20
CA PRO A 235 -3.99 -21.94 0.02
C PRO A 235 -4.47 -22.78 1.22
N ASP A 236 -4.15 -22.35 2.44
CA ASP A 236 -4.63 -22.98 3.69
C ASP A 236 -6.11 -22.72 4.05
N ALA A 237 -6.87 -21.94 3.27
CA ALA A 237 -8.26 -21.60 3.64
C ALA A 237 -9.14 -22.85 3.83
N ASN A 238 -9.06 -23.82 2.91
CA ASN A 238 -9.86 -25.04 2.98
C ASN A 238 -9.52 -25.89 4.21
N ARG A 239 -8.23 -26.09 4.50
CA ARG A 239 -7.76 -26.77 5.72
C ARG A 239 -8.37 -26.16 6.99
N VAL A 240 -8.39 -24.83 7.04
CA VAL A 240 -8.90 -24.10 8.20
C VAL A 240 -10.42 -24.23 8.30
N ILE A 241 -11.14 -24.15 7.17
CA ILE A 241 -12.60 -24.33 7.12
C ILE A 241 -12.98 -25.74 7.58
N GLU A 242 -12.34 -26.78 7.04
CA GLU A 242 -12.57 -28.17 7.44
C GLU A 242 -12.30 -28.39 8.95
N TRP A 243 -11.23 -27.80 9.48
CA TRP A 243 -10.94 -27.86 10.91
C TRP A 243 -12.07 -27.22 11.74
N LEU A 244 -12.56 -26.04 11.32
CA LEU A 244 -13.66 -25.35 12.01
C LEU A 244 -14.97 -26.15 11.95
N GLU A 245 -15.30 -26.72 10.80
CA GLU A 245 -16.47 -27.59 10.61
C GLU A 245 -16.40 -28.84 11.48
N SER A 246 -15.22 -29.44 11.66
CA SER A 246 -15.01 -30.58 12.58
C SER A 246 -15.32 -30.24 14.05
N LYS A 247 -15.37 -28.94 14.39
CA LYS A 247 -15.75 -28.41 15.71
C LYS A 247 -17.18 -27.86 15.73
N ASN A 248 -17.98 -28.14 14.69
CA ASN A 248 -19.32 -27.59 14.48
C ASN A 248 -19.34 -26.05 14.42
N ILE A 249 -18.28 -25.43 13.90
CA ILE A 249 -18.19 -23.98 13.70
C ILE A 249 -18.37 -23.67 12.21
N HIS A 250 -19.61 -23.40 11.80
CA HIS A 250 -19.94 -23.10 10.40
C HIS A 250 -19.85 -21.61 10.05
N ASN A 251 -19.96 -20.73 11.05
CA ASN A 251 -19.76 -19.30 10.88
C ASN A 251 -18.63 -18.82 11.79
N PRO A 252 -17.37 -19.02 11.38
CA PRO A 252 -16.21 -18.59 12.14
C PRO A 252 -16.26 -17.09 12.46
N TYR A 253 -16.63 -16.79 13.71
CA TYR A 253 -16.56 -15.48 14.36
C TYR A 253 -16.84 -14.25 13.47
N THR A 254 -18.10 -13.81 13.44
CA THR A 254 -18.55 -12.59 12.73
C THR A 254 -18.96 -11.45 13.66
N ASP A 255 -18.76 -11.57 14.98
CA ASP A 255 -19.29 -10.58 15.93
C ASP A 255 -18.57 -9.22 15.88
N ILE A 256 -17.34 -9.17 15.32
CA ILE A 256 -16.56 -7.93 15.21
C ILE A 256 -16.41 -7.42 13.77
N PHE A 257 -16.34 -8.34 12.80
CA PHE A 257 -16.31 -7.97 11.38
C PHE A 257 -17.65 -8.30 10.76
N THR A 258 -18.54 -7.31 10.72
CA THR A 258 -19.77 -7.42 9.94
C THR A 258 -19.40 -7.26 8.46
N PRO A 259 -19.90 -8.15 7.57
CA PRO A 259 -19.76 -7.92 6.14
C PRO A 259 -20.33 -6.54 5.76
N PRO A 260 -19.66 -5.82 4.87
CA PRO A 260 -20.22 -4.63 4.26
C PRO A 260 -21.59 -4.96 3.65
N PRO A 261 -22.56 -4.04 3.72
CA PRO A 261 -23.86 -4.25 3.11
C PRO A 261 -23.73 -4.44 1.59
N ILE A 262 -24.56 -5.32 1.03
CA ILE A 262 -24.61 -5.53 -0.43
C ILE A 262 -25.09 -4.24 -1.09
N ARG A 263 -24.39 -3.81 -2.14
CA ARG A 263 -24.69 -2.58 -2.89
C ARG A 263 -24.99 -2.89 -4.35
N THR A 264 -25.81 -2.03 -4.93
CA THR A 264 -26.27 -2.09 -6.32
C THR A 264 -26.07 -0.74 -7.00
N LYS A 265 -26.39 -0.67 -8.29
CA LYS A 265 -26.39 0.60 -9.05
C LYS A 265 -27.24 1.71 -8.42
N LYS A 266 -28.26 1.36 -7.62
CA LYS A 266 -29.11 2.33 -6.91
C LYS A 266 -28.38 3.06 -5.77
N ASP A 267 -27.29 2.48 -5.28
CA ASP A 267 -26.47 3.02 -4.18
C ASP A 267 -25.30 3.90 -4.70
N ARG A 268 -25.34 4.27 -5.98
CA ARG A 268 -24.35 5.16 -6.63
C ARG A 268 -24.79 6.61 -6.49
N PHE A 269 -24.38 7.29 -5.43
CA PHE A 269 -24.84 8.65 -5.10
C PHE A 269 -23.74 9.74 -5.08
N PHE A 270 -22.47 9.38 -5.34
CA PHE A 270 -21.39 10.38 -5.37
C PHE A 270 -21.49 11.29 -6.60
N PRO A 271 -21.60 12.62 -6.42
CA PRO A 271 -21.67 13.56 -7.54
C PRO A 271 -20.33 13.67 -8.26
N ILE A 272 -20.34 13.59 -9.59
CA ILE A 272 -19.17 13.87 -10.41
C ILE A 272 -18.90 15.38 -10.42
N GLY A 273 -17.64 15.77 -10.26
CA GLY A 273 -17.22 17.15 -10.05
C GLY A 273 -17.32 17.62 -8.60
N GLU A 274 -17.76 16.78 -7.63
CA GLU A 274 -17.75 17.16 -6.22
C GLU A 274 -16.31 17.44 -5.76
N GLU A 275 -16.05 18.70 -5.42
CA GLU A 275 -14.75 19.20 -4.98
C GLU A 275 -14.88 19.84 -3.60
N LYS A 276 -13.98 19.46 -2.68
CA LYS A 276 -14.00 19.87 -1.27
C LYS A 276 -12.60 20.07 -0.71
N LEU A 277 -12.47 21.09 0.11
CA LEU A 277 -11.29 21.37 0.92
C LEU A 277 -11.66 21.26 2.40
N TYR A 278 -10.75 20.74 3.19
CA TYR A 278 -10.87 20.64 4.63
C TYR A 278 -9.66 21.31 5.29
N SER A 279 -9.92 22.16 6.27
CA SER A 279 -8.90 22.82 7.06
C SER A 279 -8.53 21.95 8.26
N VAL A 280 -7.24 21.67 8.42
CA VAL A 280 -6.69 20.88 9.52
C VAL A 280 -6.16 21.83 10.60
N TYR A 281 -6.55 21.60 11.85
CA TYR A 281 -6.18 22.42 13.00
C TYR A 281 -5.55 21.56 14.11
N TYR A 282 -4.47 22.09 14.68
CA TYR A 282 -3.90 21.63 15.94
C TYR A 282 -4.06 22.74 16.98
N GLY A 283 -5.01 22.54 17.92
CA GLY A 283 -5.48 23.63 18.77
C GLY A 283 -6.04 24.79 17.93
N PRO A 284 -5.64 26.05 18.16
CA PRO A 284 -6.10 27.20 17.37
C PRO A 284 -5.35 27.37 16.04
N ILE A 285 -4.29 26.59 15.80
CA ILE A 285 -3.39 26.79 14.66
C ILE A 285 -3.86 25.95 13.48
N ARG A 286 -4.08 26.57 12.32
CA ARG A 286 -4.32 25.86 11.06
C ARG A 286 -3.00 25.22 10.60
N SER A 287 -2.92 23.91 10.68
CA SER A 287 -1.70 23.13 10.44
C SER A 287 -1.62 22.55 9.03
N GLY A 288 -2.70 22.59 8.25
CA GLY A 288 -2.71 22.11 6.88
C GLY A 288 -4.09 22.09 6.24
N GLU A 289 -4.16 21.45 5.08
CA GLU A 289 -5.36 21.31 4.26
C GLU A 289 -5.46 19.87 3.70
N LEU A 290 -6.68 19.37 3.55
CA LEU A 290 -7.00 18.15 2.79
C LEU A 290 -7.93 18.51 1.65
N TYR A 291 -7.58 18.12 0.44
CA TYR A 291 -8.40 18.35 -0.74
C TYR A 291 -8.95 17.02 -1.26
N THR A 292 -10.19 17.03 -1.74
CA THR A 292 -10.82 15.87 -2.40
C THR A 292 -11.57 16.29 -3.65
N LYS A 293 -11.51 15.47 -4.70
CA LYS A 293 -12.32 15.66 -5.91
C LYS A 293 -12.77 14.33 -6.51
N ILE A 294 -14.08 14.13 -6.64
CA ILE A 294 -14.64 13.02 -7.43
C ILE A 294 -14.68 13.50 -8.89
N ALA A 295 -13.64 13.20 -9.65
CA ALA A 295 -13.42 13.85 -10.93
C ALA A 295 -14.23 13.28 -12.08
N ASP A 296 -14.32 11.95 -12.17
CA ASP A 296 -14.97 11.26 -13.28
C ASP A 296 -15.35 9.82 -12.92
N THR A 297 -15.99 9.12 -13.85
CA THR A 297 -16.15 7.66 -13.84
C THR A 297 -15.49 7.02 -15.04
N LEU A 298 -14.92 5.83 -14.87
CA LEU A 298 -14.40 5.03 -15.97
C LEU A 298 -14.68 3.54 -15.74
N ASN A 299 -14.56 2.73 -16.78
CA ASN A 299 -14.48 1.28 -16.62
C ASN A 299 -13.01 0.87 -16.50
N PHE A 300 -12.63 0.31 -15.36
CA PHE A 300 -11.28 -0.15 -15.07
C PHE A 300 -11.28 -1.67 -14.93
N ASN A 301 -10.72 -2.38 -15.92
CA ASN A 301 -10.67 -3.85 -15.97
C ASN A 301 -12.04 -4.53 -15.71
N GLY A 302 -13.11 -3.99 -16.29
CA GLY A 302 -14.47 -4.52 -16.14
C GLY A 302 -15.23 -4.02 -14.91
N THR A 303 -14.61 -3.20 -14.05
CA THR A 303 -15.27 -2.57 -12.90
C THR A 303 -15.59 -1.11 -13.19
N ASP A 304 -16.83 -0.69 -13.01
CA ASP A 304 -17.17 0.74 -13.07
C ASP A 304 -16.63 1.42 -11.81
N VAL A 305 -15.74 2.39 -11.97
CA VAL A 305 -15.07 3.08 -10.85
C VAL A 305 -15.30 4.60 -10.89
N TYR A 306 -15.30 5.23 -9.71
CA TYR A 306 -15.05 6.66 -9.56
C TYR A 306 -13.53 6.91 -9.58
N LYS A 307 -13.08 7.94 -10.30
CA LYS A 307 -11.73 8.50 -10.17
C LYS A 307 -11.76 9.62 -9.12
N VAL A 308 -11.10 9.40 -7.99
CA VAL A 308 -11.05 10.34 -6.87
C VAL A 308 -9.63 10.86 -6.69
N TYR A 309 -9.47 12.17 -6.64
CA TYR A 309 -8.24 12.83 -6.20
C TYR A 309 -8.31 13.14 -4.72
N PHE A 310 -7.19 13.00 -4.03
CA PHE A 310 -7.03 13.37 -2.63
C PHE A 310 -5.65 14.00 -2.45
N SER A 311 -5.54 15.23 -1.92
CA SER A 311 -4.25 15.83 -1.55
C SER A 311 -4.19 16.16 -0.07
N ILE A 312 -2.99 16.10 0.50
CA ILE A 312 -2.68 16.49 1.87
C ILE A 312 -1.51 17.46 1.83
N ASP A 313 -1.73 18.66 2.34
CA ASP A 313 -0.73 19.72 2.35
C ASP A 313 -0.59 20.29 3.76
N SER A 314 0.61 20.19 4.33
CA SER A 314 0.97 20.84 5.59
C SER A 314 1.14 22.34 5.39
N ASN A 315 0.85 23.13 6.42
CA ASN A 315 1.15 24.56 6.44
C ASN A 315 2.69 24.77 6.34
N PRO A 316 3.20 25.45 5.30
CA PRO A 316 4.64 25.66 5.11
C PRO A 316 5.34 26.33 6.29
N MET A 317 4.63 27.19 7.01
CA MET A 317 5.16 27.88 8.20
C MET A 317 5.41 26.94 9.39
N LEU A 318 4.90 25.70 9.34
CA LEU A 318 5.06 24.67 10.37
C LEU A 318 5.89 23.47 9.90
N GLU A 319 6.60 23.59 8.78
CA GLU A 319 7.46 22.51 8.25
C GLU A 319 8.52 22.01 9.24
N PHE A 320 8.92 22.85 10.19
CA PHE A 320 9.83 22.46 11.28
C PHE A 320 9.25 21.37 12.20
N ILE A 321 7.93 21.14 12.18
CA ILE A 321 7.24 20.08 12.94
C ILE A 321 7.06 18.84 12.06
N ALA A 322 6.46 19.01 10.88
CA ALA A 322 6.28 17.97 9.89
C ALA A 322 5.97 18.60 8.52
N THR A 323 6.54 18.05 7.46
CA THR A 323 6.24 18.42 6.07
C THR A 323 5.48 17.27 5.42
N VAL A 324 4.26 17.53 4.94
CA VAL A 324 3.45 16.58 4.19
C VAL A 324 2.93 17.26 2.94
N HIS A 325 3.30 16.71 1.78
CA HIS A 325 2.75 17.02 0.47
C HIS A 325 2.53 15.70 -0.25
N SER A 326 1.33 15.14 -0.07
CA SER A 326 1.00 13.84 -0.63
C SER A 326 -0.24 13.94 -1.50
N ASP A 327 -0.12 13.43 -2.72
CA ASP A 327 -1.20 13.37 -3.70
C ASP A 327 -1.56 11.92 -3.98
N TYR A 328 -2.86 11.65 -4.00
CA TYR A 328 -3.41 10.34 -4.24
C TYR A 328 -4.45 10.40 -5.34
N ILE A 329 -4.45 9.35 -6.16
CA ILE A 329 -5.53 9.06 -7.10
C ILE A 329 -6.09 7.70 -6.73
N THR A 330 -7.39 7.58 -6.59
CA THR A 330 -8.02 6.30 -6.25
C THR A 330 -9.13 5.98 -7.22
N TYR A 331 -9.14 4.74 -7.68
CA TYR A 331 -10.25 4.14 -8.39
C TYR A 331 -11.11 3.39 -7.39
N LEU A 332 -12.28 3.95 -7.08
CA LEU A 332 -13.26 3.36 -6.16
C LEU A 332 -14.33 2.63 -6.95
N ASP A 333 -14.56 1.36 -6.65
CA ASP A 333 -15.73 0.64 -7.16
C ASP A 333 -17.00 1.44 -6.87
N ARG A 334 -17.80 1.73 -7.90
CA ARG A 334 -19.00 2.55 -7.75
C ARG A 334 -20.07 1.89 -6.88
N ASP A 335 -20.11 0.57 -6.80
CA ASP A 335 -21.09 -0.13 -5.99
C ASP A 335 -20.61 -0.21 -4.54
N THR A 336 -19.44 -0.79 -4.28
CA THR A 336 -18.97 -1.03 -2.90
C THR A 336 -18.24 0.16 -2.26
N LYS A 337 -17.72 1.10 -3.05
CA LYS A 337 -16.78 2.19 -2.68
C LYS A 337 -15.45 1.71 -2.12
N PHE A 338 -15.11 0.43 -2.34
CA PHE A 338 -13.77 -0.03 -2.04
C PHE A 338 -12.79 0.37 -3.14
N ALA A 339 -11.55 0.61 -2.72
CA ALA A 339 -10.45 0.83 -3.63
C ALA A 339 -10.18 -0.41 -4.49
N VAL A 340 -10.08 -0.19 -5.80
CA VAL A 340 -9.63 -1.17 -6.80
C VAL A 340 -8.17 -0.93 -7.14
N ARG A 341 -7.79 0.35 -7.27
CA ARG A 341 -6.41 0.81 -7.44
C ARG A 341 -6.20 2.13 -6.72
N HIS A 342 -5.07 2.29 -6.04
CA HIS A 342 -4.71 3.50 -5.34
C HIS A 342 -3.28 3.90 -5.74
N TYR A 343 -3.14 5.10 -6.30
CA TYR A 343 -1.88 5.71 -6.71
C TYR A 343 -1.44 6.64 -5.59
N LEU A 344 -0.18 6.52 -5.19
CA LEU A 344 0.40 7.29 -4.11
C LEU A 344 1.62 8.04 -4.60
N HIS A 345 1.53 9.36 -4.54
CA HIS A 345 2.66 10.25 -4.67
C HIS A 345 2.93 10.85 -3.30
N THR A 346 3.88 10.27 -2.57
CA THR A 346 4.15 10.64 -1.18
C THR A 346 5.38 11.51 -1.09
N ARG A 347 5.25 12.70 -0.48
CA ARG A 347 6.38 13.54 -0.05
C ARG A 347 6.18 13.92 1.41
N GLU A 348 6.68 13.08 2.29
CA GLU A 348 6.51 13.23 3.74
C GLU A 348 7.86 13.27 4.43
N ASN A 349 8.23 14.45 4.94
CA ASN A 349 9.55 14.72 5.52
C ASN A 349 10.69 14.33 4.55
N LYS A 350 11.42 13.25 4.84
CA LYS A 350 12.53 12.71 4.02
C LYS A 350 12.11 11.47 3.21
N ILE A 351 10.82 11.23 3.05
CA ILE A 351 10.28 10.08 2.33
C ILE A 351 9.63 10.62 1.07
N ILE A 352 10.28 10.35 -0.07
CA ILE A 352 9.73 10.60 -1.39
C ILE A 352 9.61 9.25 -2.09
N ASN A 353 8.41 8.87 -2.48
CA ASN A 353 8.19 7.67 -3.28
C ASN A 353 6.91 7.77 -4.12
N ASN A 354 6.87 6.94 -5.15
CA ASN A 354 5.70 6.72 -5.97
C ASN A 354 5.28 5.27 -5.85
N LYS A 355 4.02 5.02 -5.57
CA LYS A 355 3.49 3.68 -5.41
C LYS A 355 2.17 3.50 -6.15
N ILE A 356 1.91 2.27 -6.57
CA ILE A 356 0.58 1.83 -6.95
C ILE A 356 0.22 0.60 -6.13
N TYR A 357 -0.91 0.70 -5.44
CA TYR A 357 -1.58 -0.39 -4.77
C TYR A 357 -2.67 -0.94 -5.69
N ASP A 358 -2.58 -2.23 -6.01
CA ASP A 358 -3.65 -2.99 -6.66
C ASP A 358 -4.33 -3.90 -5.65
N PHE A 359 -5.65 -3.87 -5.69
CA PHE A 359 -6.50 -4.70 -4.86
C PHE A 359 -7.17 -5.79 -5.72
N ASP A 360 -6.39 -6.81 -6.11
CA ASP A 360 -6.87 -7.94 -6.90
C ASP A 360 -7.71 -8.89 -6.04
N ARG A 361 -8.97 -8.52 -5.86
CA ARG A 361 -9.96 -9.29 -5.09
C ARG A 361 -10.28 -10.63 -5.71
N LYS A 362 -10.20 -10.76 -7.04
CA LYS A 362 -10.51 -12.00 -7.74
C LYS A 362 -9.54 -13.12 -7.34
N ASN A 363 -8.26 -12.77 -7.23
CA ASN A 363 -7.21 -13.72 -6.84
C ASN A 363 -6.80 -13.58 -5.36
N GLY A 364 -7.43 -12.69 -4.60
CA GLY A 364 -7.09 -12.45 -3.19
C GLY A 364 -5.67 -11.90 -2.99
N LYS A 365 -5.19 -11.03 -3.88
CA LYS A 365 -3.84 -10.46 -3.86
C LYS A 365 -3.84 -8.96 -3.68
N PHE A 366 -2.97 -8.50 -2.80
CA PHE A 366 -2.56 -7.11 -2.68
C PHE A 366 -1.18 -6.97 -3.32
N ILE A 367 -1.06 -6.06 -4.28
CA ILE A 367 0.18 -5.84 -5.02
C ILE A 367 0.58 -4.37 -4.87
N CYS A 368 1.84 -4.14 -4.52
CA CYS A 368 2.43 -2.82 -4.42
C CYS A 368 3.66 -2.73 -5.33
N ARG A 369 3.61 -1.83 -6.31
CA ARG A 369 4.75 -1.47 -7.16
C ARG A 369 5.24 -0.10 -6.76
N ILE A 370 6.55 0.04 -6.59
CA ILE A 370 7.17 1.21 -5.97
C ILE A 370 8.30 1.72 -6.88
N VAL A 371 8.44 3.04 -6.95
CA VAL A 371 9.63 3.75 -7.40
C VAL A 371 10.14 4.53 -6.18
N GLN A 372 11.35 4.19 -5.75
CA GLN A 372 12.00 4.81 -4.60
C GLN A 372 12.58 6.19 -4.96
N GLU A 373 13.00 6.94 -3.94
CA GLU A 373 13.57 8.30 -4.07
C GLU A 373 14.75 8.40 -5.04
N ASP A 374 15.65 7.41 -5.05
CA ASP A 374 16.77 7.32 -5.99
C ASP A 374 16.35 6.79 -7.39
N GLY A 375 15.07 6.45 -7.58
CA GLY A 375 14.51 5.99 -8.85
C GLY A 375 14.54 4.47 -9.05
N HIS A 376 15.02 3.69 -8.08
CA HIS A 376 15.01 2.24 -8.21
C HIS A 376 13.63 1.65 -7.97
N ILE A 377 13.30 0.61 -8.74
CA ILE A 377 12.00 -0.05 -8.67
C ILE A 377 12.00 -1.16 -7.63
N GLN A 378 10.83 -1.38 -7.00
CA GLN A 378 10.60 -2.48 -6.06
C GLN A 378 9.17 -3.02 -6.18
N TYR A 379 9.01 -4.28 -5.76
CA TYR A 379 7.76 -5.02 -5.82
C TYR A 379 7.45 -5.69 -4.48
N LEU A 380 6.18 -5.64 -4.07
CA LEU A 380 5.66 -6.35 -2.90
C LEU A 380 4.30 -6.97 -3.20
N GLU A 381 4.14 -8.24 -2.85
CA GLU A 381 2.86 -8.95 -2.89
C GLU A 381 2.52 -9.51 -1.51
N LYS A 382 1.23 -9.49 -1.16
CA LYS A 382 0.63 -10.06 0.05
C LYS A 382 -0.74 -10.66 -0.28
N TYR A 383 -1.21 -11.60 0.54
CA TYR A 383 -2.62 -11.99 0.51
C TYR A 383 -3.49 -10.81 0.96
N LEU A 384 -4.57 -10.56 0.22
CA LEU A 384 -5.49 -9.44 0.44
C LEU A 384 -6.65 -9.88 1.35
N PRO A 385 -6.86 -9.23 2.51
CA PRO A 385 -8.07 -9.43 3.28
C PRO A 385 -9.30 -8.94 2.50
N LYS A 386 -10.37 -9.75 2.48
CA LYS A 386 -11.57 -9.60 1.63
C LYS A 386 -12.18 -8.18 1.56
N TYR A 387 -12.19 -7.44 2.68
CA TYR A 387 -12.86 -6.14 2.82
C TYR A 387 -11.89 -4.99 3.11
N THR A 388 -10.68 -5.04 2.53
CA THR A 388 -9.65 -4.01 2.75
C THR A 388 -9.79 -2.85 1.78
N THR A 389 -9.75 -1.61 2.28
CA THR A 389 -9.62 -0.40 1.47
C THR A 389 -8.31 0.35 1.76
N ASP A 390 -7.98 1.45 1.07
CA ASP A 390 -6.85 2.31 1.47
C ASP A 390 -7.27 3.37 2.51
N GLY A 391 -6.27 4.06 3.08
CA GLY A 391 -6.44 5.05 4.14
C GLY A 391 -7.27 6.29 3.79
N THR A 392 -7.36 6.66 2.51
CA THR A 392 -8.17 7.81 2.05
C THR A 392 -9.60 7.39 1.73
N SER A 393 -9.76 6.19 1.19
CA SER A 393 -11.03 5.63 0.75
C SER A 393 -11.98 5.25 1.88
N ILE A 394 -11.46 5.09 3.10
CA ILE A 394 -12.29 4.89 4.30
C ILE A 394 -13.31 6.02 4.50
N LEU A 395 -12.99 7.25 4.08
CA LEU A 395 -13.90 8.40 4.12
C LEU A 395 -15.13 8.16 3.24
N PHE A 396 -14.89 7.70 2.01
CA PHE A 396 -15.94 7.43 1.02
C PHE A 396 -16.76 6.21 1.41
N TYR A 397 -16.11 5.17 1.94
CA TYR A 397 -16.81 4.05 2.54
C TYR A 397 -17.76 4.50 3.67
N ALA A 398 -17.30 5.37 4.58
CA ALA A 398 -18.13 5.89 5.67
C ALA A 398 -19.38 6.62 5.17
N ARG A 399 -19.27 7.43 4.10
CA ARG A 399 -20.43 8.11 3.47
C ARG A 399 -21.51 7.13 3.03
N GLN A 400 -21.13 5.93 2.61
CA GLN A 400 -22.06 4.92 2.14
C GLN A 400 -22.89 4.26 3.26
N VAL A 401 -22.39 4.22 4.49
CA VAL A 401 -23.02 3.47 5.59
C VAL A 401 -23.45 4.34 6.77
N VAL A 402 -23.17 5.66 6.75
CA VAL A 402 -23.34 6.56 7.91
C VAL A 402 -24.75 6.57 8.51
N LYS A 403 -25.79 6.32 7.71
CA LYS A 403 -27.19 6.27 8.15
C LYS A 403 -27.65 4.92 8.70
N GLU A 404 -26.87 3.85 8.54
CA GLU A 404 -27.34 2.48 8.75
C GLU A 404 -27.38 2.01 10.21
N ARG A 405 -27.01 2.87 11.17
CA ARG A 405 -26.95 2.54 12.61
C ARG A 405 -26.27 1.20 12.89
N ARG A 406 -24.95 1.16 12.69
CA ARG A 406 -24.17 -0.08 12.80
C ARG A 406 -22.78 0.16 13.36
N SER A 407 -22.19 -0.88 13.91
CA SER A 407 -20.77 -0.90 14.28
C SER A 407 -20.02 -1.83 13.34
N GLU A 408 -18.86 -1.39 12.90
CA GLU A 408 -18.04 -2.12 11.95
C GLU A 408 -16.57 -2.02 12.34
N ARG A 409 -15.83 -3.07 12.05
CA ARG A 409 -14.38 -3.02 11.98
C ARG A 409 -13.95 -2.92 10.53
N VAL A 410 -13.37 -1.79 10.17
CA VAL A 410 -12.91 -1.51 8.80
C VAL A 410 -11.43 -1.81 8.71
N MET A 411 -11.05 -2.62 7.73
CA MET A 411 -9.66 -2.93 7.41
C MET A 411 -9.14 -1.92 6.38
N THR A 412 -8.02 -1.29 6.68
CA THR A 412 -7.31 -0.43 5.74
C THR A 412 -5.89 -0.90 5.52
N ILE A 413 -5.31 -0.57 4.37
CA ILE A 413 -3.88 -0.70 4.16
C ILE A 413 -3.18 0.65 4.33
N ILE A 414 -2.19 0.69 5.22
CA ILE A 414 -1.38 1.86 5.56
C ILE A 414 0.08 1.41 5.63
N ASP A 415 1.00 2.07 4.92
CA ASP A 415 2.40 1.65 4.82
C ASP A 415 2.57 0.13 4.55
N GLU A 416 1.81 -0.41 3.58
CA GLU A 416 1.80 -1.84 3.24
C GLU A 416 1.37 -2.80 4.38
N ASN A 417 0.81 -2.28 5.47
CA ASN A 417 0.30 -3.03 6.61
C ASN A 417 -1.22 -2.98 6.69
N PHE A 418 -1.85 -4.13 6.93
CA PHE A 418 -3.30 -4.25 7.12
C PHE A 418 -3.65 -3.90 8.56
N VAL A 419 -4.31 -2.77 8.75
CA VAL A 419 -4.64 -2.20 10.05
C VAL A 419 -6.14 -1.99 10.17
N ILE A 420 -6.63 -1.87 11.40
CA ILE A 420 -8.07 -1.83 11.68
C ILE A 420 -8.48 -0.55 12.41
N SER A 421 -9.67 -0.08 12.03
CA SER A 421 -10.43 0.94 12.76
C SER A 421 -11.76 0.34 13.19
N ASP A 422 -12.14 0.53 14.45
CA ASP A 422 -13.49 0.29 14.91
C ASP A 422 -14.31 1.56 14.67
N ILE A 423 -15.42 1.47 13.96
CA ILE A 423 -16.29 2.60 13.62
C ILE A 423 -17.72 2.28 14.06
N ASN A 424 -18.32 3.23 14.76
CA ASN A 424 -19.70 3.19 15.18
C ASN A 424 -20.48 4.29 14.47
N TYR A 425 -21.32 3.90 13.53
CA TYR A 425 -22.25 4.75 12.82
C TYR A 425 -23.50 4.93 13.68
N THR A 426 -23.60 6.07 14.37
CA THR A 426 -24.58 6.22 15.46
C THR A 426 -25.98 6.56 14.97
N ASN A 427 -26.09 7.13 13.77
CA ASN A 427 -27.29 7.78 13.24
C ASN A 427 -27.87 8.89 14.16
N LYS A 428 -27.08 9.39 15.12
CA LYS A 428 -27.45 10.54 15.96
C LYS A 428 -27.08 11.84 15.25
N LEU A 429 -27.95 12.83 15.38
CA LEU A 429 -27.67 14.18 14.90
C LEU A 429 -27.09 15.03 16.02
N GLU A 430 -26.00 15.73 15.74
CA GLU A 430 -25.37 16.70 16.66
C GLU A 430 -25.11 18.02 15.93
N PRO A 431 -25.21 19.17 16.63
CA PRO A 431 -24.87 20.46 16.03
C PRO A 431 -23.38 20.56 15.75
N VAL A 432 -23.03 21.01 14.54
CA VAL A 432 -21.66 21.25 14.09
C VAL A 432 -21.55 22.69 13.63
N GLU A 433 -20.61 23.44 14.20
CA GLU A 433 -20.34 24.82 13.79
C GLU A 433 -19.30 24.88 12.67
N LEU A 434 -19.73 25.36 11.51
CA LEU A 434 -18.92 25.56 10.32
C LEU A 434 -19.10 26.98 9.79
N ASN A 435 -17.99 27.73 9.69
CA ASN A 435 -17.97 29.06 9.07
C ASN A 435 -19.06 30.00 9.62
N GLY A 436 -19.28 30.00 10.94
CA GLY A 436 -20.29 30.83 11.62
C GLY A 436 -21.74 30.35 11.48
N LYS A 437 -21.97 29.16 10.93
CA LYS A 437 -23.29 28.51 10.84
C LYS A 437 -23.30 27.20 11.61
N VAL A 438 -24.44 26.87 12.19
CA VAL A 438 -24.67 25.57 12.85
C VAL A 438 -25.49 24.68 11.92
N GLU A 439 -24.99 23.49 11.62
CA GLU A 439 -25.69 22.45 10.87
C GLU A 439 -25.80 21.16 11.70
N MET A 440 -26.87 20.39 11.52
CA MET A 440 -27.02 19.09 12.19
C MET A 440 -26.30 17.99 11.40
N GLY A 441 -25.23 17.45 11.97
CA GLY A 441 -24.42 16.38 11.39
C GLY A 441 -24.71 15.01 11.99
N LEU A 442 -24.74 13.98 11.15
CA LEU A 442 -24.76 12.57 11.54
C LEU A 442 -23.42 12.18 12.17
N LEU A 443 -23.45 11.85 13.47
CA LEU A 443 -22.28 11.48 14.23
C LEU A 443 -21.83 10.04 13.91
N ILE A 444 -20.53 9.89 13.71
CA ILE A 444 -19.81 8.63 13.86
C ILE A 444 -18.80 8.77 15.00
N THR A 445 -18.54 7.67 15.69
CA THR A 445 -17.44 7.57 16.66
C THR A 445 -16.58 6.37 16.30
N GLY A 446 -15.35 6.33 16.79
CA GLY A 446 -14.50 5.17 16.52
C GLY A 446 -13.16 5.20 17.20
N LYS A 447 -12.36 4.18 16.93
CA LYS A 447 -11.00 4.02 17.43
C LYS A 447 -10.09 3.40 16.38
N ASN A 448 -8.97 4.06 16.13
CA ASN A 448 -7.86 3.51 15.35
C ASN A 448 -6.94 2.69 16.26
N HIS A 449 -6.65 1.44 15.87
CA HIS A 449 -5.72 0.56 16.59
C HIS A 449 -4.31 0.58 15.99
N TYR A 450 -4.00 1.64 15.25
CA TYR A 450 -2.72 1.87 14.59
C TYR A 450 -2.39 3.36 14.61
N LYS A 451 -1.15 3.69 14.24
CA LYS A 451 -0.72 5.07 13.98
C LYS A 451 -0.79 5.32 12.47
N GLY A 452 -1.75 6.15 12.05
CA GLY A 452 -1.91 6.58 10.67
C GLY A 452 -1.02 7.77 10.30
N ILE A 453 -1.34 8.39 9.15
CA ILE A 453 -0.71 9.63 8.66
C ILE A 453 -0.81 10.71 9.75
N LEU A 454 0.24 11.54 9.90
CA LEU A 454 0.35 12.59 10.93
C LEU A 454 0.18 12.08 12.39
N GLY A 455 0.27 10.77 12.63
CA GLY A 455 0.15 10.19 13.96
C GLY A 455 -1.28 10.02 14.46
N PHE A 456 -2.29 10.09 13.59
CA PHE A 456 -3.68 9.77 13.93
C PHE A 456 -3.75 8.39 14.61
N THR A 457 -4.26 8.35 15.83
CA THR A 457 -4.31 7.15 16.66
C THR A 457 -5.47 7.27 17.65
N GLY A 458 -5.92 6.17 18.24
CA GLY A 458 -6.89 6.26 19.33
C GLY A 458 -8.28 6.70 18.85
N ASN A 459 -9.02 7.38 19.72
CA ASN A 459 -10.43 7.65 19.46
C ASN A 459 -10.63 8.80 18.46
N PHE A 460 -11.70 8.72 17.70
CA PHE A 460 -12.11 9.79 16.81
C PHE A 460 -13.63 9.95 16.79
N ARG A 461 -14.07 11.13 16.34
CA ARG A 461 -15.45 11.36 15.94
C ARG A 461 -15.47 12.06 14.59
N GLY A 462 -16.57 11.88 13.87
CA GLY A 462 -16.81 12.53 12.60
C GLY A 462 -18.27 12.89 12.46
N TRP A 463 -18.56 13.96 11.74
CA TRP A 463 -19.91 14.41 11.46
C TRP A 463 -20.09 14.51 9.97
N PHE A 464 -21.18 13.92 9.47
CA PHE A 464 -21.53 13.89 8.06
C PHE A 464 -22.84 14.64 7.86
N LYS A 465 -22.97 15.34 6.74
CA LYS A 465 -24.18 16.08 6.42
C LYS A 465 -25.36 15.12 6.27
N ASN A 466 -26.50 15.48 6.84
CA ASN A 466 -27.73 14.70 6.71
C ASN A 466 -28.48 15.02 5.41
N ASP A 467 -27.85 14.81 4.26
CA ASP A 467 -28.46 14.92 2.94
C ASP A 467 -28.17 13.67 2.10
N ILE A 468 -28.45 13.71 0.80
CA ILE A 468 -28.24 12.56 -0.10
C ILE A 468 -26.75 12.28 -0.39
N THR A 469 -25.86 13.23 -0.10
CA THR A 469 -24.42 13.12 -0.41
C THR A 469 -23.60 12.60 0.76
N TYR A 470 -24.13 12.72 1.99
CA TYR A 470 -23.42 12.44 3.23
C TYR A 470 -22.06 13.11 3.28
N LEU A 471 -21.97 14.38 2.89
CA LEU A 471 -20.68 15.06 2.84
C LEU A 471 -20.05 15.14 4.24
N PRO A 472 -18.76 14.78 4.43
CA PRO A 472 -18.07 15.01 5.70
C PRO A 472 -18.05 16.51 6.03
N LEU A 473 -18.46 16.86 7.24
CA LEU A 473 -18.55 18.24 7.75
C LEU A 473 -17.37 18.57 8.65
N GLN A 474 -17.09 17.68 9.60
CA GLN A 474 -16.05 17.85 10.60
C GLN A 474 -15.56 16.48 11.06
N ALA A 475 -14.31 16.40 11.50
CA ALA A 475 -13.80 15.25 12.23
C ALA A 475 -12.81 15.70 13.31
N ASP A 476 -12.77 14.96 14.40
CA ASP A 476 -11.77 15.15 15.44
C ASP A 476 -11.08 13.82 15.75
N PHE A 477 -9.75 13.84 15.76
CA PHE A 477 -8.90 12.67 15.94
C PHE A 477 -7.99 12.87 17.14
N GLU A 478 -7.88 11.85 17.99
CA GLU A 478 -6.76 11.76 18.92
C GLU A 478 -5.45 11.58 18.14
N ILE A 479 -4.40 12.20 18.68
CA ILE A 479 -3.02 11.98 18.27
C ILE A 479 -2.20 11.73 19.53
N TRP A 480 -0.90 11.45 19.38
CA TRP A 480 -0.03 11.17 20.53
C TRP A 480 0.01 12.34 21.54
N VAL A 481 -0.09 13.58 21.07
CA VAL A 481 -0.14 14.79 21.90
C VAL A 481 -1.32 15.66 21.44
N GLY A 482 -2.45 15.60 22.13
CA GLY A 482 -3.63 16.43 21.86
C GLY A 482 -4.61 15.83 20.84
N ARG A 483 -5.34 16.72 20.14
CA ARG A 483 -6.32 16.35 19.12
C ARG A 483 -6.13 17.20 17.87
N ILE A 484 -6.39 16.60 16.71
CA ILE A 484 -6.49 17.30 15.43
C ILE A 484 -7.96 17.47 15.10
N LEU A 485 -8.33 18.68 14.72
CA LEU A 485 -9.67 19.04 14.26
C LEU A 485 -9.63 19.32 12.77
N ILE A 486 -10.49 18.67 12.01
CA ILE A 486 -10.61 18.82 10.56
C ILE A 486 -11.99 19.37 10.28
N LYS A 487 -12.07 20.52 9.60
CA LYS A 487 -13.35 21.19 9.29
C LYS A 487 -13.50 21.37 7.80
N LEU A 488 -14.70 21.16 7.27
CA LEU A 488 -15.03 21.55 5.90
C LEU A 488 -14.76 23.05 5.72
N ALA A 489 -13.90 23.39 4.77
CA ALA A 489 -13.47 24.75 4.52
C ALA A 489 -14.55 25.56 3.79
N SER A 490 -14.39 26.89 3.80
CA SER A 490 -15.27 27.78 3.05
C SER A 490 -15.06 27.64 1.54
N ILE A 491 -16.02 28.11 0.73
CA ILE A 491 -15.86 28.18 -0.74
C ILE A 491 -14.66 29.07 -1.11
N GLU A 492 -14.42 30.12 -0.34
CA GLU A 492 -13.29 31.02 -0.56
C GLU A 492 -11.96 30.30 -0.30
N ASP A 493 -11.84 29.57 0.80
CA ASP A 493 -10.64 28.77 1.06
C ASP A 493 -10.43 27.69 -0.02
N LEU A 494 -11.51 27.06 -0.50
CA LEU A 494 -11.42 26.12 -1.61
C LEU A 494 -10.90 26.77 -2.89
N ARG A 495 -11.31 28.00 -3.22
CA ARG A 495 -10.77 28.74 -4.38
C ARG A 495 -9.31 29.11 -4.20
N LEU A 496 -8.93 29.49 -2.99
CA LEU A 496 -7.57 29.93 -2.68
C LEU A 496 -6.57 28.77 -2.61
N ARG A 497 -6.99 27.58 -2.16
CA ARG A 497 -6.14 26.41 -1.84
C ARG A 497 -4.78 26.83 -1.29
N ARG A 498 -4.78 27.44 -0.09
CA ARG A 498 -3.66 28.27 0.41
C ARG A 498 -2.32 27.54 0.51
N TYR A 499 -2.36 26.21 0.64
CA TYR A 499 -1.16 25.39 0.76
C TYR A 499 -0.95 24.44 -0.42
N ALA A 500 -1.81 24.50 -1.45
CA ALA A 500 -1.58 23.73 -2.67
C ALA A 500 -0.34 24.25 -3.40
N ARG A 501 0.44 23.31 -3.94
CA ARG A 501 1.60 23.61 -4.78
C ARG A 501 1.22 23.81 -6.23
#